data_AF-A0A2V9YTE4-F1
#
_entry.id   AF-A0A2V9YTE4-F1
#
_cell.length_a   1.000
_cell.length_b   1.000
_cell.length_c   1.000
_cell.angle_alpha   90.00
_cell.angle_beta   90.00
_cell.angle_gamma   90.00
#
_symmetry.space_group_name_H-M   'P 1'
#
loop_
_entity.id
_entity.type
_entity.pdbx_description
1 polymer ?
#
loop_
_entity_poly.entity_id
_entity_poly.type
_entity_poly.pdbx_seq_one_letter_code
_entity_poly.pdbx_strand_id
1 'polypeptide(L)'
;MTRHGASRALFALVAGLALSLPARADSRVRIVRLSFAEGSVQMDRRDGRGFEQAFKNMPLAQGTRLATGPDGRAEVEFEEGSTIRLVPNTSLEFPEMGTRSSGGKFTTVNMEQGEAYFNIRRKDDNEFLLQVANQQILLAHSSDFRVEVNQGSLKLAVFHGELNVSGSGAAVTVKKNETLSLEAGDNRYFLARSVETGPYDAWNSEREHYIDQYAYSNSYSSYSPYSYGVSDLAYYGNFYTLAGYGPIWRPYYVSPYWHPFSDGAWVWYPGFGFT
;
A
#
# COMPACT_ATOMS: atom_id res chain seq x y z
N MET A 1 -66.18 54.18 -8.00
CA MET A 1 -65.36 55.20 -7.31
C MET A 1 -64.05 54.54 -6.88
N THR A 2 -63.04 54.49 -7.77
CA THR A 2 -61.85 55.38 -7.77
C THR A 2 -61.08 55.30 -6.44
N ARG A 3 -60.15 54.36 -6.30
CA ARG A 3 -58.71 54.37 -6.71
C ARG A 3 -57.81 55.25 -5.83
N HIS A 4 -56.93 54.53 -5.13
CA HIS A 4 -55.48 54.75 -4.95
C HIS A 4 -54.99 55.68 -3.83
N GLY A 5 -54.66 55.03 -2.72
CA GLY A 5 -53.56 55.43 -1.84
C GLY A 5 -52.48 54.35 -1.79
N ALA A 6 -51.31 54.78 -1.33
CA ALA A 6 -50.16 54.02 -0.86
C ALA A 6 -49.07 53.64 -1.88
N SER A 7 -48.12 54.58 -1.98
CA SER A 7 -46.75 54.34 -2.39
C SER A 7 -45.97 53.69 -1.23
N ARG A 8 -44.98 52.86 -1.61
CA ARG A 8 -43.81 52.38 -0.84
C ARG A 8 -44.00 51.22 0.15
N ALA A 9 -43.57 50.04 -0.30
CA ALA A 9 -42.79 49.11 0.51
C ALA A 9 -41.77 48.43 -0.40
N LEU A 10 -40.51 48.90 -0.37
CA LEU A 10 -39.35 48.23 -0.93
C LEU A 10 -38.88 47.23 0.13
N PHE A 11 -39.21 45.95 -0.04
CA PHE A 11 -38.70 44.88 0.82
C PHE A 11 -37.85 43.91 -0.01
N ALA A 12 -36.67 43.63 0.54
CA ALA A 12 -35.58 42.89 -0.05
C ALA A 12 -35.96 41.45 -0.45
N LEU A 13 -35.57 41.05 -1.66
CA LEU A 13 -35.57 39.67 -2.10
C LEU A 13 -34.20 39.33 -2.72
N VAL A 14 -33.21 39.08 -1.87
CA VAL A 14 -31.98 38.38 -2.27
C VAL A 14 -31.81 37.23 -1.28
N ALA A 15 -32.48 36.12 -1.56
CA ALA A 15 -32.35 34.89 -0.78
C ALA A 15 -32.03 33.72 -1.71
N GLY A 16 -30.82 33.18 -1.56
CA GLY A 16 -30.58 31.75 -1.67
C GLY A 16 -30.27 31.17 -3.05
N LEU A 17 -29.21 31.63 -3.73
CA LEU A 17 -28.45 30.74 -4.61
C LEU A 17 -27.41 30.02 -3.75
N ALA A 18 -27.83 28.91 -3.13
CA ALA A 18 -26.90 27.97 -2.55
C ALA A 18 -26.05 27.41 -3.69
N LEU A 19 -24.78 27.84 -3.76
CA LEU A 19 -23.77 27.23 -4.59
C LEU A 19 -23.57 25.79 -4.10
N SER A 20 -24.23 24.84 -4.74
CA SER A 20 -23.89 23.41 -4.62
C SER A 20 -22.54 23.21 -5.30
N LEU A 21 -21.44 23.49 -4.59
CA LEU A 21 -20.13 23.03 -5.01
C LEU A 21 -20.18 21.50 -5.02
N PRO A 22 -19.79 20.82 -6.11
CA PRO A 22 -19.66 19.37 -6.08
C PRO A 22 -18.62 19.03 -5.02
N ALA A 23 -19.06 18.37 -3.94
CA ALA A 23 -18.14 17.79 -2.97
C ALA A 23 -17.34 16.71 -3.72
N ARG A 24 -16.08 17.00 -4.04
CA ARG A 24 -15.17 15.97 -4.54
C ARG A 24 -14.89 15.02 -3.38
N ALA A 25 -15.50 13.84 -3.43
CA ALA A 25 -15.27 12.79 -2.45
C ALA A 25 -14.00 12.00 -2.78
N ASP A 26 -13.33 11.50 -1.75
CA ASP A 26 -12.25 10.53 -1.90
C ASP A 26 -12.77 9.24 -2.56
N SER A 27 -11.94 8.65 -3.41
CA SER A 27 -12.22 7.35 -4.04
C SER A 27 -11.62 6.22 -3.22
N ARG A 28 -12.44 5.22 -2.88
CA ARG A 28 -11.98 3.96 -2.27
C ARG A 28 -11.67 2.87 -3.31
N VAL A 29 -11.75 3.21 -4.60
CA VAL A 29 -11.41 2.32 -5.71
C VAL A 29 -9.90 2.39 -5.93
N ARG A 30 -9.15 1.60 -5.14
CA ARG A 30 -7.70 1.42 -5.25
C ARG A 30 -7.34 -0.01 -4.89
N ILE A 31 -6.45 -0.61 -5.67
CA ILE A 31 -5.87 -1.94 -5.40
C ILE A 31 -4.36 -1.86 -5.45
N VAL A 32 -3.73 -2.69 -4.63
CA VAL A 32 -2.31 -3.05 -4.72
C VAL A 32 -2.22 -4.55 -4.98
N ARG A 33 -1.03 -5.10 -5.24
CA ARG A 33 -0.92 -6.52 -5.61
C ARG A 33 -0.05 -7.32 -4.65
N LEU A 34 -0.35 -8.61 -4.56
CA LEU A 34 0.52 -9.60 -3.94
C LEU A 34 1.62 -10.00 -4.96
N SER A 35 2.77 -9.34 -4.96
CA SER A 35 3.86 -9.59 -5.93
C SER A 35 4.64 -10.88 -5.66
N PHE A 36 4.60 -11.36 -4.41
CA PHE A 36 5.20 -12.62 -3.99
C PHE A 36 4.29 -13.33 -2.97
N ALA A 37 4.14 -14.64 -3.11
CA ALA A 37 3.48 -15.50 -2.15
C ALA A 37 4.10 -16.89 -2.22
N GLU A 38 4.65 -17.38 -1.12
CA GLU A 38 5.25 -18.71 -1.01
C GLU A 38 4.90 -19.33 0.35
N GLY A 39 4.68 -20.64 0.37
CA GLY A 39 4.25 -21.36 1.57
C GLY A 39 2.81 -21.02 1.97
N SER A 40 2.52 -21.10 3.26
CA SER A 40 1.21 -20.73 3.79
C SER A 40 1.01 -19.22 3.81
N VAL A 41 0.26 -18.70 2.84
CA VAL A 41 -0.18 -17.30 2.77
C VAL A 41 -1.68 -17.28 2.66
N GLN A 42 -2.34 -16.58 3.57
CA GLN A 42 -3.79 -16.51 3.65
C GLN A 42 -4.23 -15.06 3.53
N MET A 43 -5.34 -14.83 2.84
CA MET A 43 -5.94 -13.50 2.68
C MET A 43 -7.42 -13.55 3.02
N ASP A 44 -7.90 -12.60 3.82
CA ASP A 44 -9.33 -12.32 4.00
C ASP A 44 -9.64 -11.03 3.23
N ARG A 45 -10.41 -11.16 2.14
CA ARG A 45 -10.82 -10.04 1.28
C ARG A 45 -11.97 -9.22 1.87
N ARG A 46 -12.43 -9.57 3.07
CA ARG A 46 -13.59 -8.99 3.77
C ARG A 46 -14.89 -9.11 2.96
N ASP A 47 -15.01 -10.18 2.18
CA ASP A 47 -16.21 -10.52 1.41
C ASP A 47 -17.17 -11.44 2.19
N GLY A 48 -16.86 -11.69 3.48
CA GLY A 48 -17.65 -12.54 4.37
C GLY A 48 -17.27 -14.03 4.34
N ARG A 49 -16.29 -14.44 3.53
CA ARG A 49 -15.83 -15.84 3.46
C ARG A 49 -14.65 -16.15 4.39
N GLY A 50 -14.02 -15.13 4.94
CA GLY A 50 -12.86 -15.26 5.81
C GLY A 50 -11.57 -15.52 5.03
N PHE A 51 -10.60 -16.13 5.69
CA PHE A 51 -9.29 -16.41 5.10
C PHE A 51 -9.35 -17.50 4.03
N GLU A 52 -8.73 -17.23 2.88
CA GLU A 52 -8.48 -18.19 1.81
C GLU A 52 -7.00 -18.18 1.42
N GLN A 53 -6.54 -19.25 0.77
CA GLN A 53 -5.17 -19.32 0.26
C GLN A 53 -4.94 -18.18 -0.74
N ALA A 54 -3.93 -17.37 -0.46
CA ALA A 54 -3.49 -16.32 -1.34
C ALA A 54 -2.40 -16.83 -2.30
N PHE A 55 -2.39 -16.28 -3.51
CA PHE A 55 -1.39 -16.60 -4.54
C PHE A 55 -0.93 -15.32 -5.23
N LYS A 56 0.26 -15.39 -5.85
CA LYS A 56 0.87 -14.26 -6.56
C LYS A 56 -0.12 -13.62 -7.54
N ASN A 57 -0.06 -12.29 -7.63
CA ASN A 57 -0.89 -11.38 -8.41
C ASN A 57 -2.34 -11.20 -7.94
N MET A 58 -2.75 -11.81 -6.83
CA MET A 58 -4.04 -11.45 -6.24
C MET A 58 -4.04 -9.96 -5.83
N PRO A 59 -5.11 -9.21 -6.15
CA PRO A 59 -5.23 -7.84 -5.71
C PRO A 59 -5.66 -7.76 -4.24
N LEU A 60 -5.12 -6.76 -3.55
CA LEU A 60 -5.51 -6.35 -2.22
C LEU A 60 -6.23 -5.02 -2.34
N ALA A 61 -7.44 -4.95 -1.79
CA ALA A 61 -8.24 -3.73 -1.69
C ALA A 61 -8.32 -3.26 -0.23
N GLN A 62 -8.94 -2.10 -0.01
CA GLN A 62 -9.24 -1.65 1.35
C GLN A 62 -9.98 -2.74 2.15
N GLY A 63 -9.58 -2.91 3.41
CA GLY A 63 -10.13 -3.87 4.37
C GLY A 63 -9.41 -5.21 4.35
N THR A 64 -8.64 -5.52 3.30
CA THR A 64 -7.98 -6.82 3.15
C THR A 64 -7.07 -7.12 4.35
N ARG A 65 -7.13 -8.36 4.84
CA ARG A 65 -6.18 -8.91 5.82
C ARG A 65 -5.29 -9.92 5.14
N LEU A 66 -4.00 -9.90 5.48
CA LEU A 66 -3.00 -10.82 4.97
C LEU A 66 -2.27 -11.46 6.14
N ALA A 67 -2.09 -12.78 6.10
CA ALA A 67 -1.41 -13.54 7.13
C ALA A 67 -0.48 -14.58 6.52
N THR A 68 0.70 -14.76 7.10
CA THR A 68 1.67 -15.80 6.76
C THR A 68 1.75 -16.85 7.86
N GLY A 69 1.82 -18.13 7.48
CA GLY A 69 2.09 -19.24 8.39
C GLY A 69 3.58 -19.41 8.71
N PRO A 70 3.97 -20.53 9.38
CA PRO A 70 5.34 -20.80 9.77
C PRO A 70 6.35 -20.97 8.62
N ASP A 71 5.87 -21.32 7.43
CA ASP A 71 6.63 -21.43 6.18
C ASP A 71 6.28 -20.32 5.18
N GLY A 72 5.41 -19.38 5.59
CA GLY A 72 4.81 -18.39 4.72
C GLY A 72 5.67 -17.14 4.54
N ARG A 73 5.79 -16.68 3.29
CA ARG A 73 6.36 -15.37 2.95
C ARG A 73 5.52 -14.68 1.89
N ALA A 74 5.34 -13.39 2.04
CA ALA A 74 4.53 -12.59 1.11
C ALA A 74 5.16 -11.22 0.86
N GLU A 75 4.94 -10.66 -0.34
CA GLU A 75 5.30 -9.29 -0.69
C GLU A 75 4.07 -8.60 -1.30
N VAL A 76 3.70 -7.47 -0.72
CA VAL A 76 2.72 -6.55 -1.28
C VAL A 76 3.48 -5.45 -2.01
N GLU A 77 3.18 -5.24 -3.28
CA GLU A 77 3.74 -4.17 -4.10
C GLU A 77 2.69 -3.11 -4.40
N PHE A 78 3.05 -1.86 -4.12
CA PHE A 78 2.25 -0.67 -4.37
C PHE A 78 2.55 -0.08 -5.74
N GLU A 79 1.64 0.75 -6.24
CA GLU A 79 1.69 1.28 -7.59
C GLU A 79 2.93 2.13 -7.85
N GLU A 80 3.47 2.80 -6.82
CA GLU A 80 4.67 3.63 -6.89
C GLU A 80 5.99 2.89 -6.60
N GLY A 81 5.95 1.57 -6.39
CA GLY A 81 7.13 0.76 -6.11
C GLY A 81 7.48 0.62 -4.62
N SER A 82 6.65 1.14 -3.71
CA SER A 82 6.74 0.77 -2.29
C SER A 82 6.43 -0.72 -2.13
N THR A 83 7.06 -1.37 -1.16
CA THR A 83 6.75 -2.76 -0.81
C THR A 83 6.58 -2.97 0.69
N ILE A 84 5.75 -3.94 1.04
CA ILE A 84 5.65 -4.51 2.38
C ILE A 84 5.90 -6.01 2.27
N ARG A 85 6.88 -6.52 3.01
CA ARG A 85 7.22 -7.94 3.03
C ARG A 85 6.91 -8.55 4.37
N LEU A 86 6.08 -9.57 4.35
CA LEU A 86 5.73 -10.37 5.51
C LEU A 86 6.59 -11.61 5.51
N VAL A 87 7.24 -11.88 6.64
CA VAL A 87 7.97 -13.13 6.89
C VAL A 87 7.07 -14.08 7.70
N PRO A 88 7.53 -15.28 8.11
CA PRO A 88 6.66 -16.23 8.80
C PRO A 88 5.96 -15.70 10.05
N ASN A 89 4.71 -16.14 10.25
CA ASN A 89 3.86 -15.82 11.40
C ASN A 89 3.47 -14.33 11.54
N THR A 90 3.34 -13.62 10.42
CA THR A 90 3.03 -12.20 10.37
C THR A 90 1.60 -11.97 9.91
N SER A 91 0.88 -11.06 10.56
CA SER A 91 -0.43 -10.61 10.10
C SER A 91 -0.54 -9.09 10.04
N LEU A 92 -1.18 -8.61 8.98
CA LEU A 92 -1.52 -7.21 8.80
C LEU A 92 -2.90 -7.05 8.16
N GLU A 93 -3.47 -5.87 8.34
CA GLU A 93 -4.68 -5.40 7.69
C GLU A 93 -4.39 -4.10 6.94
N PHE A 94 -5.17 -3.82 5.91
CA PHE A 94 -5.24 -2.53 5.22
C PHE A 94 -6.56 -1.81 5.54
N PRO A 95 -6.77 -1.24 6.75
CA PRO A 95 -8.08 -0.69 7.14
C PRO A 95 -8.59 0.39 6.20
N GLU A 96 -7.65 1.21 5.70
CA GLU A 96 -7.94 2.30 4.79
C GLU A 96 -6.99 2.29 3.61
N MET A 97 -7.56 2.38 2.41
CA MET A 97 -6.78 2.52 1.19
C MET A 97 -7.63 3.22 0.14
N GLY A 98 -7.07 4.22 -0.51
CA GLY A 98 -7.81 4.96 -1.52
C GLY A 98 -7.01 6.07 -2.17
N THR A 99 -7.74 6.94 -2.85
CA THR A 99 -7.23 8.12 -3.54
C THR A 99 -7.99 9.34 -3.04
N ARG A 100 -7.26 10.35 -2.55
CA ARG A 100 -7.78 11.67 -2.21
C ARG A 100 -8.39 12.34 -3.44
N SER A 101 -9.32 13.28 -3.24
CA SER A 101 -9.85 14.08 -4.35
C SER A 101 -8.79 14.85 -5.15
N SER A 102 -7.61 15.11 -4.55
CA SER A 102 -6.44 15.73 -5.18
C SER A 102 -5.68 14.79 -6.12
N GLY A 103 -5.93 13.48 -6.07
CA GLY A 103 -5.20 12.44 -6.80
C GLY A 103 -4.15 11.70 -5.96
N GLY A 104 -3.73 12.28 -4.82
CA GLY A 104 -2.82 11.66 -3.86
C GLY A 104 -3.38 10.36 -3.28
N LYS A 105 -2.53 9.35 -3.06
CA LYS A 105 -2.95 8.07 -2.48
C LYS A 105 -2.87 8.10 -0.97
N PHE A 106 -3.79 7.43 -0.28
CA PHE A 106 -3.67 7.19 1.15
C PHE A 106 -3.72 5.69 1.43
N THR A 107 -2.87 5.26 2.37
CA THR A 107 -2.81 3.90 2.89
C THR A 107 -2.67 3.97 4.41
N THR A 108 -3.51 3.22 5.10
CA THR A 108 -3.26 2.82 6.50
C THR A 108 -2.99 1.32 6.52
N VAL A 109 -1.92 0.92 7.18
CA VAL A 109 -1.58 -0.47 7.46
C VAL A 109 -1.66 -0.66 8.96
N ASN A 110 -2.35 -1.70 9.41
CA ASN A 110 -2.34 -2.13 10.80
C ASN A 110 -1.58 -3.45 10.89
N MET A 111 -0.45 -3.48 11.60
CA MET A 111 0.32 -4.70 11.82
C MET A 111 0.00 -5.25 13.21
N GLU A 112 -0.54 -6.47 13.26
CA GLU A 112 -1.04 -7.06 14.49
C GLU A 112 0.03 -7.90 15.21
N GLN A 113 0.80 -8.70 14.46
CA GLN A 113 1.86 -9.56 14.99
C GLN A 113 2.90 -9.93 13.93
N GLY A 114 4.04 -10.44 14.40
CA GLY A 114 5.10 -11.03 13.59
C GLY A 114 6.16 -10.02 13.18
N GLU A 115 6.83 -10.27 12.07
CA GLU A 115 7.86 -9.40 11.51
C GLU A 115 7.53 -9.00 10.07
N ALA A 116 7.73 -7.73 9.75
CA ALA A 116 7.54 -7.21 8.41
C ALA A 116 8.60 -6.15 8.06
N TYR A 117 8.94 -6.10 6.78
CA TYR A 117 9.81 -5.08 6.20
C TYR A 117 8.96 -4.11 5.40
N PHE A 118 9.24 -2.82 5.57
CA PHE A 118 8.57 -1.74 4.88
C PHE A 118 9.63 -0.98 4.08
N ASN A 119 9.52 -1.02 2.76
CA ASN A 119 10.35 -0.27 1.84
C ASN A 119 9.46 0.76 1.14
N ILE A 120 9.32 1.93 1.75
CA ILE A 120 8.31 2.91 1.33
C ILE A 120 8.98 4.00 0.50
N ARG A 121 8.53 4.15 -0.74
CA ARG A 121 8.98 5.16 -1.70
C ARG A 121 7.96 6.30 -1.69
N ARG A 122 8.21 7.33 -0.89
CA ARG A 122 7.28 8.47 -0.75
C ARG A 122 7.25 9.31 -2.02
N LYS A 123 6.03 9.71 -2.40
CA LYS A 123 5.72 10.83 -3.30
C LYS A 123 4.99 11.88 -2.48
N ASP A 124 5.21 13.17 -2.78
CA ASP A 124 4.81 14.28 -1.90
C ASP A 124 3.31 14.28 -1.55
N ASP A 125 2.45 13.93 -2.50
CA ASP A 125 0.98 13.93 -2.33
C ASP A 125 0.41 12.64 -1.74
N ASN A 126 1.22 11.60 -1.56
CA ASN A 126 0.76 10.35 -0.97
C ASN A 126 0.75 10.46 0.57
N GLU A 127 0.03 9.56 1.24
CA GLU A 127 -0.05 9.42 2.69
C GLU A 127 0.10 7.94 3.04
N PHE A 128 0.97 7.64 4.00
CA PHE A 128 1.18 6.28 4.47
C PHE A 128 1.28 6.29 6.00
N LEU A 129 0.34 5.61 6.64
CA LEU A 129 0.26 5.47 8.09
C LEU A 129 0.43 4.00 8.46
N LEU A 130 1.40 3.72 9.32
CA LEU A 130 1.52 2.42 9.97
C LEU A 130 1.00 2.52 11.41
N GLN A 131 0.05 1.66 11.74
CA GLN A 131 -0.47 1.44 13.09
C GLN A 131 0.12 0.13 13.61
N VAL A 132 0.75 0.18 14.79
CA VAL A 132 1.43 -0.99 15.34
C VAL A 132 1.59 -0.85 16.86
N ALA A 133 1.24 -1.88 17.64
CA ALA A 133 1.43 -1.90 19.11
C ALA A 133 0.96 -0.61 19.83
N ASN A 134 -0.22 -0.09 19.48
CA ASN A 134 -0.78 1.19 19.96
C ASN A 134 0.04 2.45 19.60
N GLN A 135 1.02 2.31 18.72
CA GLN A 135 1.78 3.39 18.12
C GLN A 135 1.28 3.69 16.70
N GLN A 136 1.56 4.91 16.27
CA GLN A 136 1.32 5.42 14.94
C GLN A 136 2.62 5.99 14.38
N ILE A 137 2.92 5.60 13.16
CA ILE A 137 4.09 6.04 12.41
C ILE A 137 3.57 6.63 11.10
N LEU A 138 3.58 7.95 11.00
CA LEU A 138 3.27 8.65 9.76
C LEU A 138 4.56 8.80 8.95
N LEU A 139 4.60 8.17 7.78
CA LEU A 139 5.78 8.19 6.93
C LEU A 139 5.77 9.47 6.09
N ALA A 140 6.52 10.48 6.53
CA ALA A 140 6.68 11.74 5.81
C ALA A 140 7.66 11.62 4.63
N HIS A 141 8.68 10.77 4.77
CA HIS A 141 9.77 10.60 3.80
C HIS A 141 10.00 9.11 3.46
N SER A 142 10.68 8.87 2.33
CA SER A 142 11.03 7.51 1.92
C SER A 142 11.89 6.84 2.98
N SER A 143 11.50 5.64 3.40
CA SER A 143 12.07 4.96 4.55
C SER A 143 12.10 3.46 4.32
N ASP A 144 13.17 2.82 4.78
CA ASP A 144 13.35 1.37 4.77
C ASP A 144 13.56 0.89 6.21
N PHE A 145 12.66 0.05 6.72
CA PHE A 145 12.66 -0.34 8.12
C PHE A 145 12.05 -1.73 8.34
N ARG A 146 12.44 -2.37 9.45
CA ARG A 146 11.89 -3.63 9.95
C ARG A 146 11.07 -3.36 11.20
N VAL A 147 9.90 -3.99 11.27
CA VAL A 147 8.99 -3.94 12.40
C VAL A 147 8.80 -5.36 12.91
N GLU A 148 8.96 -5.55 14.21
CA GLU A 148 8.66 -6.80 14.90
C GLU A 148 7.64 -6.51 16.00
N VAL A 149 6.58 -7.31 16.06
CA VAL A 149 5.50 -7.21 17.04
C VAL A 149 5.28 -8.57 17.67
N ASN A 150 5.42 -8.61 18.99
CA ASN A 150 5.21 -9.84 19.75
C ASN A 150 4.46 -9.53 21.04
N GLN A 151 3.21 -10.02 21.14
CA GLN A 151 2.37 -9.88 22.33
C GLN A 151 2.27 -8.41 22.84
N GLY A 152 2.24 -7.45 21.92
CA GLY A 152 2.17 -6.02 22.23
C GLY A 152 3.51 -5.33 22.48
N SER A 153 4.63 -6.06 22.48
CA SER A 153 5.95 -5.45 22.35
C SER A 153 6.19 -5.02 20.90
N LEU A 154 7.03 -4.00 20.70
CA LEU A 154 7.39 -3.47 19.40
C LEU A 154 8.91 -3.28 19.34
N LYS A 155 9.53 -3.81 18.28
CA LYS A 155 10.86 -3.39 17.84
C LYS A 155 10.76 -2.77 16.45
N LEU A 156 11.36 -1.60 16.28
CA LEU A 156 11.40 -0.86 15.03
C LEU A 156 12.86 -0.52 14.71
N ALA A 157 13.42 -1.17 13.70
CA ALA A 157 14.78 -0.97 13.23
C ALA A 157 14.79 -0.22 11.90
N VAL A 158 15.50 0.92 11.82
CA VAL A 158 15.51 1.77 10.62
C VAL A 158 16.81 1.58 9.85
N PHE A 159 16.72 1.07 8.61
CA PHE A 159 17.88 0.89 7.72
C PHE A 159 18.15 2.15 6.89
N HIS A 160 17.10 2.87 6.50
CA HIS A 160 17.18 4.11 5.74
C HIS A 160 16.05 5.07 6.11
N GLY A 161 16.33 6.37 6.09
CA GLY A 161 15.38 7.43 6.43
C GLY A 161 15.30 7.69 7.93
N GLU A 162 14.19 8.29 8.34
CA GLU A 162 13.84 8.54 9.73
C GLU A 162 12.33 8.40 9.92
N LEU A 163 11.93 7.93 11.10
CA LEU A 163 10.54 7.68 11.45
C LEU A 163 10.19 8.42 12.73
N ASN A 164 9.05 9.11 12.73
CA ASN A 164 8.46 9.68 13.93
C ASN A 164 7.42 8.73 14.47
N VAL A 165 7.73 8.10 15.61
CA VAL A 165 6.85 7.20 16.33
C VAL A 165 6.09 8.00 17.38
N SER A 166 4.77 7.90 17.36
CA SER A 166 3.87 8.60 18.29
C SER A 166 2.78 7.65 18.80
N GLY A 167 2.18 7.94 19.96
CA GLY A 167 1.18 7.05 20.54
C GLY A 167 0.86 7.40 21.99
N SER A 168 0.83 6.38 22.86
CA SER A 168 0.52 6.52 24.29
C SER A 168 1.59 7.25 25.11
N GLY A 169 2.78 7.48 24.55
CA GLY A 169 3.93 8.13 25.18
C GLY A 169 4.41 9.38 24.46
N ALA A 170 5.61 9.84 24.81
CA ALA A 170 6.28 10.92 24.10
C ALA A 170 6.61 10.49 22.66
N ALA A 171 6.51 11.42 21.71
CA ALA A 171 6.94 11.16 20.34
C ALA A 171 8.45 10.95 20.29
N VAL A 172 8.90 9.96 19.51
CA VAL A 172 10.31 9.60 19.36
C VAL A 172 10.67 9.56 17.88
N THR A 173 11.73 10.25 17.51
CA THR A 173 12.34 10.13 16.18
C THR A 173 13.36 9.00 16.21
N VAL A 174 13.20 8.02 15.33
CA VAL A 174 14.11 6.89 15.13
C VAL A 174 14.80 7.07 13.79
N LYS A 175 16.12 7.21 13.80
CA LYS A 175 16.91 7.52 12.61
C LYS A 175 17.54 6.25 12.04
N LYS A 176 18.10 6.38 10.84
CA LYS A 176 18.96 5.34 10.24
C LYS A 176 19.96 4.75 11.26
N ASN A 177 20.07 3.44 11.23
CA ASN A 177 20.91 2.61 12.10
C ASN A 177 20.51 2.66 13.58
N GLU A 178 19.28 3.09 13.89
CA GLU A 178 18.73 3.02 15.24
C GLU A 178 17.61 1.97 15.31
N THR A 179 17.47 1.39 16.51
CA THR A 179 16.39 0.48 16.85
C THR A 179 15.65 1.01 18.07
N LEU A 180 14.34 1.24 17.91
CA LEU A 180 13.42 1.50 19.00
C LEU A 180 12.88 0.18 19.54
N SER A 181 12.81 0.03 20.86
CA SER A 181 12.14 -1.09 21.52
C SER A 181 11.16 -0.57 22.57
N LEU A 182 9.97 -1.15 22.57
CA LEU A 182 8.88 -0.87 23.49
C LEU A 182 8.36 -2.20 24.04
N GLU A 183 8.28 -2.30 25.36
CA GLU A 183 7.73 -3.48 26.03
C GLU A 183 6.20 -3.39 26.13
N ALA A 184 5.53 -4.53 26.15
CA ALA A 184 4.07 -4.58 26.22
C ALA A 184 3.55 -3.89 27.50
N GLY A 185 2.70 -2.88 27.33
CA GLY A 185 2.11 -2.12 28.45
C GLY A 185 3.04 -1.12 29.13
N ASP A 186 4.27 -0.94 28.65
CA ASP A 186 5.16 0.14 29.09
C ASP A 186 5.12 1.29 28.07
N ASN A 187 5.12 2.54 28.56
CA ASN A 187 5.23 3.74 27.74
C ASN A 187 6.68 4.22 27.59
N ARG A 188 7.63 3.59 28.28
CA ARG A 188 9.06 3.87 28.15
C ARG A 188 9.62 3.14 26.95
N TYR A 189 10.40 3.86 26.16
CA TYR A 189 11.13 3.30 25.03
C TYR A 189 12.61 3.11 25.36
N PHE A 190 13.23 2.16 24.68
CA PHE A 190 14.67 2.02 24.58
C PHE A 190 15.10 2.34 23.15
N LEU A 191 16.13 3.18 22.99
CA LEU A 191 16.67 3.54 21.68
C LEU A 191 18.14 3.13 21.59
N ALA A 192 18.42 2.10 20.79
CA ALA A 192 19.76 1.63 20.50
C ALA A 192 20.29 2.30 19.23
N ARG A 193 21.57 2.68 19.20
CA ARG A 193 22.28 3.17 18.00
C ARG A 193 22.91 2.03 17.21
N SER A 194 22.13 0.99 16.99
CA SER A 194 22.52 -0.19 16.23
C SER A 194 21.26 -0.87 15.69
N VAL A 195 21.43 -1.62 14.61
CA VAL A 195 20.42 -2.52 14.06
C VAL A 195 20.99 -3.91 14.04
N GLU A 196 20.33 -4.84 14.73
CA GLU A 196 20.70 -6.25 14.73
C GLU A 196 20.26 -6.91 13.41
N THR A 197 21.14 -7.70 12.81
CA THR A 197 20.82 -8.45 11.60
C THR A 197 19.75 -9.49 11.91
N GLY A 198 18.65 -9.42 11.17
CA GLY A 198 17.54 -10.36 11.24
C GLY A 198 17.71 -11.51 10.23
N PRO A 199 17.04 -12.65 10.45
CA PRO A 199 17.17 -13.83 9.59
C PRO A 199 16.67 -13.58 8.16
N TYR A 200 15.76 -12.63 7.96
CA TYR A 200 15.16 -12.34 6.66
C TYR A 200 15.70 -11.06 6.00
N ASP A 201 16.72 -10.41 6.58
CA ASP A 201 17.31 -9.19 6.01
C ASP A 201 17.89 -9.46 4.61
N ALA A 202 18.55 -10.61 4.45
CA ALA A 202 19.12 -11.02 3.17
C ALA A 202 18.03 -11.25 2.11
N TRP A 203 16.91 -11.89 2.50
CA TRP A 203 15.77 -12.09 1.60
C TRP A 203 15.12 -10.76 1.20
N ASN A 204 14.93 -9.84 2.16
CA ASN A 204 14.44 -8.50 1.88
C ASN A 204 15.35 -7.76 0.87
N SER A 205 16.67 -7.82 1.07
CA SER A 205 17.63 -7.22 0.14
C SER A 205 17.63 -7.87 -1.25
N GLU A 206 17.50 -9.19 -1.33
CA GLU A 206 17.38 -9.90 -2.62
C GLU A 206 16.14 -9.45 -3.39
N ARG A 207 15.01 -9.31 -2.69
CA ARG A 207 13.75 -8.83 -3.29
C ARG A 207 13.84 -7.38 -3.77
N GLU A 208 14.44 -6.48 -3.00
CA GLU A 208 14.69 -5.11 -3.46
C GLU A 208 15.60 -5.09 -4.68
N HIS A 209 16.68 -5.88 -4.69
CA HIS A 209 17.58 -5.95 -5.83
C HIS A 209 16.89 -6.44 -7.11
N TYR A 210 16.00 -7.45 -6.99
CA TYR A 210 15.15 -7.88 -8.09
C TYR A 210 14.28 -6.74 -8.63
N ILE A 211 13.62 -5.98 -7.76
CA ILE A 211 12.78 -4.86 -8.19
C ILE A 211 13.62 -3.80 -8.91
N ASP A 212 14.74 -3.37 -8.33
CA ASP A 212 15.61 -2.34 -8.91
C ASP A 212 16.20 -2.77 -10.26
N GLN A 213 16.70 -4.00 -10.36
CA GLN A 213 17.31 -4.50 -11.59
C GLN A 213 16.33 -4.48 -12.77
N TYR A 214 15.07 -4.84 -12.52
CA TYR A 214 14.08 -5.02 -13.58
C TYR A 214 13.19 -3.78 -13.80
N ALA A 215 13.00 -2.91 -12.80
CA ALA A 215 12.21 -1.69 -12.92
C ALA A 215 12.84 -0.66 -13.88
N TYR A 216 14.18 -0.52 -13.87
CA TYR A 216 14.90 0.40 -14.78
C TYR A 216 15.01 -0.13 -16.21
N SER A 217 14.87 -1.43 -16.42
CA SER A 217 15.09 -2.08 -17.71
C SER A 217 13.96 -1.91 -18.72
N ASN A 218 12.85 -1.26 -18.32
CA ASN A 218 11.62 -1.26 -19.10
C ASN A 218 11.10 0.16 -19.39
N SER A 219 11.03 0.50 -20.69
CA SER A 219 10.53 1.80 -21.20
C SER A 219 9.04 2.04 -20.92
N TYR A 220 8.33 1.03 -20.40
CA TYR A 220 6.91 1.08 -20.05
C TYR A 220 6.57 1.93 -18.83
N SER A 221 7.53 2.17 -17.92
CA SER A 221 7.35 3.05 -16.75
C SER A 221 6.98 4.50 -17.14
N SER A 222 7.35 4.92 -18.36
CA SER A 222 6.98 6.22 -18.93
C SER A 222 5.53 6.31 -19.44
N TYR A 223 4.80 5.19 -19.56
CA TYR A 223 3.49 5.12 -20.24
C TYR A 223 2.31 4.74 -19.35
N SER A 224 2.53 4.26 -18.12
CA SER A 224 1.45 3.81 -17.24
C SER A 224 1.55 4.44 -15.84
N PRO A 225 0.45 5.03 -15.30
CA PRO A 225 0.40 5.42 -13.89
C PRO A 225 0.31 4.21 -12.94
N TYR A 226 0.12 3.00 -13.48
CA TYR A 226 0.17 1.73 -12.77
C TYR A 226 1.51 1.06 -13.08
N SER A 227 2.53 1.35 -12.26
CA SER A 227 3.88 0.80 -12.42
C SER A 227 4.12 -0.49 -11.63
N TYR A 228 3.12 -1.02 -10.93
CA TYR A 228 3.23 -2.34 -10.31
C TYR A 228 3.40 -3.44 -11.39
N GLY A 229 4.17 -4.48 -11.07
CA GLY A 229 4.37 -5.62 -11.97
C GLY A 229 5.32 -5.38 -13.14
N VAL A 230 5.86 -4.17 -13.33
CA VAL A 230 6.79 -3.88 -14.44
C VAL A 230 8.07 -4.71 -14.34
N SER A 231 8.57 -4.95 -13.12
CA SER A 231 9.74 -5.81 -12.89
C SER A 231 9.47 -7.26 -13.29
N ASP A 232 8.28 -7.79 -12.99
CA ASP A 232 7.88 -9.14 -13.44
C ASP A 232 7.75 -9.18 -14.97
N LEU A 233 7.13 -8.17 -15.59
CA LEU A 233 7.01 -8.10 -17.06
C LEU A 233 8.37 -8.00 -17.75
N ALA A 234 9.34 -7.29 -17.18
CA ALA A 234 10.70 -7.22 -17.71
C ALA A 234 11.46 -8.55 -17.54
N TYR A 235 11.21 -9.27 -16.46
CA TYR A 235 11.80 -10.59 -16.24
C TYR A 235 11.26 -11.63 -17.23
N TYR A 236 9.94 -11.67 -17.42
CA TYR A 236 9.26 -12.68 -18.25
C TYR A 236 9.07 -12.27 -19.71
N GLY A 237 9.48 -11.07 -20.13
CA GLY A 237 9.25 -10.60 -21.48
C GLY A 237 9.91 -9.27 -21.82
N ASN A 238 9.50 -8.69 -22.93
CA ASN A 238 9.95 -7.38 -23.37
C ASN A 238 8.81 -6.58 -24.00
N PHE A 239 8.83 -5.25 -23.86
CA PHE A 239 7.94 -4.38 -24.61
C PHE A 239 8.55 -4.01 -25.96
N TYR A 240 7.80 -4.19 -27.03
CA TYR A 240 8.18 -3.72 -28.35
C TYR A 240 7.08 -2.86 -28.95
N THR A 241 7.47 -1.87 -29.76
CA THR A 241 6.51 -0.97 -30.39
C THR A 241 6.01 -1.59 -31.69
N LEU A 242 4.70 -1.83 -31.77
CA LEU A 242 4.03 -2.24 -32.99
C LEU A 242 3.37 -1.03 -33.66
N ALA A 243 3.67 -0.81 -34.94
CA ALA A 243 3.11 0.30 -35.70
C ALA A 243 1.57 0.28 -35.66
N GLY A 244 0.95 1.41 -35.31
CA GLY A 244 -0.50 1.55 -35.17
C GLY A 244 -1.09 1.11 -33.82
N TYR A 245 -0.35 0.36 -33.00
CA TYR A 245 -0.82 -0.15 -31.70
C TYR A 245 -0.04 0.40 -30.50
N GLY A 246 1.19 0.88 -30.71
CA GLY A 246 2.05 1.39 -29.63
C GLY A 246 2.83 0.26 -28.93
N PRO A 247 3.29 0.47 -27.68
CA PRO A 247 4.06 -0.52 -26.95
C PRO A 247 3.19 -1.71 -26.54
N ILE A 248 3.62 -2.91 -26.93
CA ILE A 248 2.97 -4.16 -26.55
C ILE A 248 3.97 -5.08 -25.86
N TRP A 249 3.54 -5.73 -24.78
CA TRP A 249 4.36 -6.69 -24.06
C TRP A 249 4.37 -8.04 -24.77
N ARG A 250 5.56 -8.64 -24.90
CA ARG A 250 5.77 -9.97 -25.46
C ARG A 250 6.42 -10.88 -24.43
N PRO A 251 5.81 -12.02 -24.08
CA PRO A 251 6.43 -13.00 -23.19
C PRO A 251 7.61 -13.71 -23.85
N TYR A 252 8.57 -14.13 -23.03
CA TYR A 252 9.62 -15.08 -23.39
C TYR A 252 9.15 -16.51 -23.19
N TYR A 253 9.58 -17.42 -24.07
CA TYR A 253 9.51 -18.88 -23.90
C TYR A 253 8.12 -19.48 -23.58
N VAL A 254 7.02 -18.84 -23.99
CA VAL A 254 5.68 -19.41 -23.86
C VAL A 254 5.32 -20.31 -25.06
N SER A 255 4.43 -21.26 -24.82
CA SER A 255 3.85 -22.12 -25.85
C SER A 255 3.06 -21.31 -26.89
N PRO A 256 2.98 -21.74 -28.17
CA PRO A 256 2.08 -21.15 -29.15
C PRO A 256 0.59 -21.17 -28.76
N TYR A 257 0.21 -22.04 -27.82
CA TYR A 257 -1.15 -22.15 -27.28
C TYR A 257 -1.38 -21.29 -26.03
N TRP A 258 -0.36 -20.59 -25.55
CA TRP A 258 -0.52 -19.65 -24.46
C TRP A 258 -1.22 -18.40 -24.97
N HIS A 259 -2.29 -18.00 -24.28
CA HIS A 259 -3.06 -16.81 -24.57
C HIS A 259 -3.10 -15.91 -23.34
N PRO A 260 -2.77 -14.62 -23.49
CA PRO A 260 -2.94 -13.67 -22.40
C PRO A 260 -4.40 -13.67 -21.96
N PHE A 261 -4.64 -13.56 -20.65
CA PHE A 261 -5.97 -13.55 -20.03
C PHE A 261 -6.75 -14.88 -20.05
N SER A 262 -6.28 -15.91 -20.76
CA SER A 262 -6.89 -17.26 -20.73
C SER A 262 -6.07 -18.23 -19.87
N ASP A 263 -4.75 -18.09 -19.89
CA ASP A 263 -3.84 -18.86 -19.05
C ASP A 263 -3.61 -18.14 -17.71
N GLY A 264 -4.51 -18.38 -16.77
CA GLY A 264 -4.47 -17.81 -15.43
C GLY A 264 -5.70 -18.19 -14.59
N ALA A 265 -5.88 -17.47 -13.48
CA ALA A 265 -7.08 -17.57 -12.66
C ALA A 265 -7.70 -16.17 -12.53
N TRP A 266 -9.03 -16.11 -12.59
CA TRP A 266 -9.80 -14.88 -12.43
C TRP A 266 -10.65 -14.98 -11.17
N VAL A 267 -10.58 -13.96 -10.33
CA VAL A 267 -11.36 -13.89 -9.09
C VAL A 267 -12.23 -12.65 -9.12
N TRP A 268 -13.50 -12.78 -8.69
CA TRP A 268 -14.41 -11.64 -8.61
C TRP A 268 -14.15 -10.81 -7.36
N TYR A 269 -13.99 -9.50 -7.54
CA TYR A 269 -13.87 -8.50 -6.50
C TYR A 269 -15.01 -7.47 -6.58
N PRO A 270 -15.78 -7.26 -5.49
CA PRO A 270 -16.78 -6.20 -5.44
C PRO A 270 -16.17 -4.83 -5.80
N GLY A 271 -16.77 -4.14 -6.77
CA GLY A 271 -16.30 -2.82 -7.22
C GLY A 271 -15.17 -2.84 -8.27
N PHE A 272 -14.49 -3.97 -8.48
CA PHE A 272 -13.39 -4.10 -9.43
C PHE A 272 -13.65 -5.12 -10.55
N GLY A 273 -14.61 -6.03 -10.36
CA GLY A 273 -14.96 -7.05 -11.34
C GLY A 273 -14.07 -8.28 -11.25
N PHE A 274 -13.93 -9.00 -12.35
CA PHE A 274 -12.95 -10.10 -12.44
C PHE A 274 -11.55 -9.51 -12.61
N THR A 275 -10.65 -9.96 -11.75
CA THR A 275 -9.22 -9.59 -11.72
C THR A 275 -8.34 -10.81 -11.72
#